data_AF-A0A960IHE8-F1
#
_entry.id   AF-A0A960IHE8-F1
#
_cell.length_a   1.000
_cell.length_b   1.000
_cell.length_c   1.000
_cell.angle_alpha   90.00
_cell.angle_beta   90.00
_cell.angle_gamma   90.00
#
_symmetry.space_group_name_H-M   'P 1'
#
loop_
_entity.id
_entity.type
_entity.pdbx_description
1 polymer ?
#
loop_
_entity_poly.entity_id
_entity_poly.type
_entity_poly.pdbx_seq_one_letter_code
_entity_poly.pdbx_strand_id
1 'polypeptide(L)'
;EPVWNRNFIDNVQITMAEEFGVEGRGKFYDNVGALRDVVQNHLLLIVTLLAMEPPAASDADALRDEYHRVLRQVRTIDPGCVVRGQYHGYPDEDGVQAGSDTETYIALKFEIDSWRWSGVPWLIRTGKELTTTATEAVVQFKAPPRLLFADEDVRPSPNTLRFRLGANDGVTLHVHSKAPGEALRTKSTDLDVDYEHVFGMRQEAYERLIGDALEGNARRFGREDSLEQQWRIVEPLLHGDVPSVRLYDRGTMGPAEADELAAPYGGWHDPLPPPPDDPPAPPLPPA
;
A
#
# COMPACT_ATOMS: atom_id res chain seq x y z
N GLU A 1 -0.89 12.83 -17.73
CA GLU A 1 -1.39 12.50 -16.38
C GLU A 1 -1.68 13.77 -15.56
N PRO A 2 -2.73 14.55 -15.87
CA PRO A 2 -2.94 15.85 -15.24
C PRO A 2 -3.38 15.77 -13.76
N VAL A 3 -3.98 14.65 -13.34
CA VAL A 3 -4.52 14.46 -11.98
C VAL A 3 -3.55 13.77 -11.01
N TRP A 4 -2.39 13.29 -11.49
CA TRP A 4 -1.46 12.50 -10.67
C TRP A 4 -0.44 13.34 -9.91
N ASN A 5 -0.93 14.29 -9.10
CA ASN A 5 -0.09 15.22 -8.35
C ASN A 5 -0.84 15.86 -7.18
N ARG A 6 -0.08 16.54 -6.31
CA ARG A 6 -0.54 17.26 -5.12
C ARG A 6 -1.69 18.25 -5.31
N ASN A 7 -2.00 18.69 -6.53
CA ASN A 7 -3.16 19.56 -6.74
C ASN A 7 -4.46 18.78 -6.62
N PHE A 8 -4.47 17.50 -6.98
CA PHE A 8 -5.65 16.65 -7.06
C PHE A 8 -5.63 15.49 -6.07
N ILE A 9 -4.45 15.00 -5.68
CA ILE A 9 -4.29 13.93 -4.69
C ILE A 9 -4.27 14.56 -3.29
N ASP A 10 -5.04 13.97 -2.39
CA ASP A 10 -5.13 14.32 -0.97
C ASP A 10 -4.12 13.52 -0.15
N ASN A 11 -4.13 12.19 -0.26
CA ASN A 11 -3.20 11.30 0.40
C ASN A 11 -3.02 9.98 -0.38
N VAL A 12 -1.95 9.25 -0.07
CA VAL A 12 -1.69 7.91 -0.60
C VAL A 12 -1.51 6.94 0.57
N GLN A 13 -2.21 5.81 0.53
CA GLN A 13 -2.18 4.78 1.57
C GLN A 13 -1.76 3.46 0.96
N ILE A 14 -0.79 2.77 1.57
CA ILE A 14 -0.36 1.43 1.15
C ILE A 14 -0.58 0.49 2.32
N THR A 15 -1.31 -0.59 2.08
CA THR A 15 -1.58 -1.63 3.06
C THR A 15 -1.02 -2.96 2.56
N MET A 16 -0.22 -3.64 3.38
CA MET A 16 0.15 -5.03 3.19
C MET A 16 -0.27 -5.83 4.44
N ALA A 17 -1.37 -6.55 4.34
CA ALA A 17 -1.91 -7.34 5.42
C ALA A 17 -1.65 -8.82 5.17
N GLU A 18 -1.30 -9.54 6.24
CA GLU A 18 -1.15 -10.99 6.25
C GLU A 18 -2.01 -11.56 7.37
N GLU A 19 -2.89 -12.51 7.04
CA GLU A 19 -3.79 -13.12 8.04
C GLU A 19 -3.10 -14.18 8.91
N PHE A 20 -1.83 -14.48 8.63
CA PHE A 20 -1.03 -15.49 9.32
C PHE A 20 0.10 -14.85 10.14
N GLY A 21 0.56 -15.58 11.16
CA GLY A 21 1.67 -15.19 12.04
C GLY A 21 3.06 -15.47 11.46
N VAL A 22 4.03 -15.73 12.33
CA VAL A 22 5.43 -16.03 11.92
C VAL A 22 5.68 -17.49 11.53
N GLU A 23 4.68 -18.37 11.69
CA GLU A 23 4.66 -19.76 11.17
C GLU A 23 5.97 -20.55 11.41
N GLY A 24 6.45 -20.58 12.66
CA GLY A 24 7.67 -21.31 13.03
C GLY A 24 8.99 -20.62 12.64
N ARG A 25 8.94 -19.41 12.07
CA ARG A 25 10.10 -18.57 11.78
C ARG A 25 10.43 -17.57 12.89
N GLY A 26 9.90 -17.77 14.12
CA GLY A 26 10.04 -16.86 15.26
C GLY A 26 11.47 -16.40 15.50
N LYS A 27 12.43 -17.34 15.60
CA LYS A 27 13.87 -17.03 15.78
C LYS A 27 14.46 -16.10 14.71
N PHE A 28 14.06 -16.27 13.45
CA PHE A 28 14.51 -15.41 12.36
C PHE A 28 13.81 -14.06 12.43
N TYR A 29 12.48 -14.07 12.54
CA TYR A 29 11.64 -12.88 12.50
C TYR A 29 11.94 -11.91 13.64
N ASP A 30 12.27 -12.43 14.82
CA ASP A 30 12.55 -11.63 16.03
C ASP A 30 13.81 -10.74 15.90
N ASN A 31 14.66 -10.98 14.89
CA ASN A 31 15.80 -10.11 14.58
C ASN A 31 15.54 -9.18 13.38
N VAL A 32 14.37 -9.30 12.74
CA VAL A 32 14.04 -8.62 11.48
C VAL A 32 12.94 -7.60 11.74
N GLY A 33 11.78 -8.05 12.22
CA GLY A 33 10.57 -7.23 12.40
C GLY A 33 9.90 -6.82 11.08
N ALA A 34 8.65 -6.35 11.14
CA ALA A 34 7.89 -5.94 9.96
C ALA A 34 8.60 -4.83 9.16
N LEU A 35 9.35 -3.95 9.83
CA LEU A 35 10.06 -2.86 9.18
C LEU A 35 11.11 -3.36 8.17
N ARG A 36 11.91 -4.36 8.55
CA ARG A 36 12.96 -4.90 7.65
C ARG A 36 12.42 -5.97 6.71
N ASP A 37 11.39 -6.70 7.12
CA ASP A 37 10.84 -7.81 6.33
C ASP A 37 10.17 -7.27 5.05
N VAL A 38 9.36 -6.21 5.16
CA VAL A 38 8.53 -5.74 4.04
C VAL A 38 8.55 -4.22 3.79
N VAL A 39 8.73 -3.37 4.81
CA VAL A 39 8.70 -1.91 4.60
C VAL A 39 9.93 -1.44 3.81
N GLN A 40 11.13 -1.77 4.30
CA GLN A 40 12.40 -1.27 3.76
C GLN A 40 12.58 -1.63 2.27
N ASN A 41 12.07 -2.78 1.84
CA ASN A 41 12.21 -3.28 0.48
C ASN A 41 10.91 -3.10 -0.33
N HIS A 42 9.89 -3.91 -0.08
CA HIS A 42 8.72 -4.13 -0.92
C HIS A 42 7.81 -2.90 -0.94
N LEU A 43 7.49 -2.33 0.22
CA LEU A 43 6.55 -1.22 0.29
C LEU A 43 7.19 0.08 -0.22
N LEU A 44 8.48 0.32 0.07
CA LEU A 44 9.21 1.44 -0.54
C LEU A 44 9.35 1.28 -2.06
N LEU A 45 9.43 0.06 -2.59
CA LEU A 45 9.36 -0.16 -4.05
C LEU A 45 7.98 0.24 -4.61
N ILE A 46 6.88 -0.14 -3.96
CA ILE A 46 5.53 0.31 -4.36
C ILE A 46 5.42 1.84 -4.35
N VAL A 47 5.99 2.50 -3.34
CA VAL A 47 6.08 3.97 -3.29
C VAL A 47 6.76 4.52 -4.55
N THR A 48 7.90 3.95 -4.96
CA THR A 48 8.58 4.42 -6.18
C THR A 48 7.75 4.27 -7.44
N LEU A 49 7.05 3.14 -7.60
CA LEU A 49 6.19 2.89 -8.76
C LEU A 49 5.04 3.89 -8.85
N LEU A 50 4.45 4.26 -7.71
CA LEU A 50 3.34 5.21 -7.66
C LEU A 50 3.80 6.67 -7.81
N ALA A 51 5.01 6.98 -7.34
CA ALA A 51 5.50 8.35 -7.21
C ALA A 51 6.41 8.84 -8.36
N MET A 52 6.96 7.92 -9.16
CA MET A 52 7.96 8.24 -10.19
C MET A 52 7.44 9.16 -11.30
N GLU A 53 8.38 9.86 -11.94
CA GLU A 53 8.13 10.48 -13.23
C GLU A 53 8.19 9.40 -14.33
N PRO A 54 7.57 9.64 -15.51
CA PRO A 54 7.73 8.75 -16.65
C PRO A 54 9.22 8.57 -17.00
N PRO A 55 9.74 7.33 -17.08
CA PRO A 55 11.12 7.08 -17.46
C PRO A 55 11.46 7.68 -18.83
N ALA A 56 12.68 8.19 -18.97
CA ALA A 56 13.14 8.81 -20.22
C ALA A 56 13.27 7.79 -21.38
N ALA A 57 13.38 6.50 -21.06
CA ALA A 57 13.47 5.39 -22.00
C ALA A 57 12.87 4.12 -21.37
N SER A 58 12.72 3.06 -22.18
CA SER A 58 12.09 1.81 -21.74
C SER A 58 13.08 0.81 -21.14
N ASP A 59 14.39 1.05 -21.18
CA ASP A 59 15.40 0.15 -20.63
C ASP A 59 15.38 0.11 -19.09
N ALA A 60 16.09 -0.87 -18.53
CA ALA A 60 16.13 -1.09 -17.08
C ALA A 60 16.79 0.05 -16.31
N ASP A 61 17.75 0.75 -16.89
CA ASP A 61 18.45 1.85 -16.20
C ASP A 61 17.56 3.08 -16.11
N ALA A 62 16.89 3.45 -17.19
CA ALA A 62 15.94 4.56 -17.20
C ALA A 62 14.82 4.39 -16.15
N LEU A 63 14.32 3.17 -15.96
CA LEU A 63 13.33 2.87 -14.92
C LEU A 63 13.93 2.99 -13.50
N ARG A 64 15.12 2.40 -13.29
CA ARG A 64 15.79 2.40 -11.97
C ARG A 64 16.27 3.79 -11.57
N ASP A 65 16.60 4.65 -12.54
CA ASP A 65 16.92 6.06 -12.29
C ASP A 65 15.74 6.82 -11.68
N GLU A 66 14.51 6.52 -12.11
CA GLU A 66 13.32 7.13 -11.54
C GLU A 66 13.01 6.59 -10.14
N TYR A 67 13.25 5.30 -9.88
CA TYR A 67 13.16 4.75 -8.52
C TYR A 67 14.12 5.44 -7.56
N HIS A 68 15.39 5.52 -7.93
CA HIS A 68 16.39 6.21 -7.13
C HIS A 68 16.03 7.69 -6.90
N ARG A 69 15.55 8.37 -7.95
CA ARG A 69 15.13 9.78 -7.85
C ARG A 69 14.03 9.99 -6.81
N VAL A 70 13.00 9.13 -6.81
CA VAL A 70 11.94 9.19 -5.79
C VAL A 70 12.50 8.94 -4.41
N LEU A 71 13.25 7.85 -4.21
CA LEU A 71 13.77 7.48 -2.89
C LEU A 71 14.67 8.56 -2.28
N ARG A 72 15.43 9.29 -3.10
CA ARG A 72 16.22 10.43 -2.66
C ARG A 72 15.37 11.60 -2.15
N GLN A 73 14.13 11.71 -2.62
CA GLN A 73 13.16 12.75 -2.21
C GLN A 73 12.30 12.32 -1.01
N VAL A 74 12.26 11.03 -0.66
CA VAL A 74 11.57 10.56 0.53
C VAL A 74 12.33 11.03 1.78
N ARG A 75 11.66 11.76 2.67
CA ARG A 75 12.25 12.14 3.97
C ARG A 75 12.53 10.91 4.81
N THR A 76 13.56 10.96 5.65
CA THR A 76 13.75 9.94 6.68
C THR A 76 12.53 9.89 7.59
N ILE A 77 12.09 8.69 7.97
CA ILE A 77 10.85 8.53 8.73
C ILE A 77 11.07 9.07 10.15
N ASP A 78 10.19 9.97 10.57
CA ASP A 78 10.16 10.49 11.93
C ASP A 78 9.58 9.43 12.88
N PRO A 79 10.33 8.96 13.91
CA PRO A 79 9.81 8.02 14.90
C PRO A 79 8.51 8.49 15.59
N GLY A 80 8.27 9.81 15.67
CA GLY A 80 7.02 10.37 16.19
C GLY A 80 5.80 10.19 15.27
N CYS A 81 6.01 9.77 14.02
CA CYS A 81 4.98 9.47 13.03
C CYS A 81 4.88 7.96 12.75
N VAL A 82 5.28 7.12 13.72
CA VAL A 82 5.29 5.66 13.62
C VAL A 82 4.53 5.03 14.78
N VAL A 83 3.76 4.00 14.46
CA VAL A 83 3.12 3.10 15.41
C VAL A 83 3.68 1.71 15.17
N ARG A 84 4.31 1.14 16.19
CA ARG A 84 4.78 -0.26 16.20
C ARG A 84 3.77 -1.10 16.94
N GLY A 85 3.45 -2.28 16.42
CA GLY A 85 2.50 -3.20 17.03
C GLY A 85 3.07 -4.61 17.14
N GLN A 86 2.56 -5.37 18.11
CA GLN A 86 2.89 -6.77 18.30
C GLN A 86 1.61 -7.54 18.66
N TYR A 87 1.26 -8.58 17.89
CA TYR A 87 0.04 -9.34 18.15
C TYR A 87 0.14 -10.12 19.47
N HIS A 88 -1.00 -10.31 20.14
CA HIS A 88 -1.06 -11.09 21.37
C HIS A 88 -0.56 -12.54 21.17
N GLY A 89 0.40 -12.95 22.02
CA GLY A 89 1.03 -14.27 21.99
C GLY A 89 2.27 -14.38 21.11
N TYR A 90 2.76 -13.30 20.49
CA TYR A 90 4.02 -13.33 19.75
C TYR A 90 5.23 -13.75 20.61
N PRO A 91 5.41 -13.26 21.86
CA PRO A 91 6.52 -13.71 22.71
C PRO A 91 6.47 -15.20 23.09
N ASP A 92 5.33 -15.86 22.89
CA ASP A 92 5.15 -17.30 23.16
C ASP A 92 5.48 -18.17 21.93
N GLU A 93 5.77 -17.57 20.77
CA GLU A 93 6.16 -18.27 19.54
C GLU A 93 7.55 -18.90 19.68
N ASP A 94 7.74 -20.08 19.08
CA ASP A 94 9.01 -20.80 19.18
C ASP A 94 10.19 -19.98 18.61
N GLY A 95 11.22 -19.82 19.44
CA GLY A 95 12.43 -19.08 19.12
C GLY A 95 12.35 -17.56 19.28
N VAL A 96 11.22 -16.99 19.71
CA VAL A 96 11.11 -15.55 20.08
C VAL A 96 11.67 -15.31 21.48
N GLN A 97 12.37 -14.20 21.68
CA GLN A 97 12.90 -13.85 23.00
C GLN A 97 11.79 -13.41 23.96
N ALA A 98 11.89 -13.85 25.21
CA ALA A 98 10.99 -13.41 26.27
C ALA A 98 11.12 -11.88 26.46
N GLY A 99 9.99 -11.17 26.38
CA GLY A 99 9.98 -9.71 26.46
C GLY A 99 10.45 -9.00 25.19
N SER A 100 10.46 -9.70 24.04
CA SER A 100 10.75 -9.09 22.75
C SER A 100 9.86 -7.87 22.49
N ASP A 101 10.48 -6.77 22.09
CA ASP A 101 9.83 -5.56 21.60
C ASP A 101 9.84 -5.54 20.06
N THR A 102 10.03 -6.67 19.38
CA THR A 102 10.02 -6.74 17.90
C THR A 102 8.61 -6.53 17.37
N GLU A 103 8.47 -5.64 16.38
CA GLU A 103 7.18 -5.34 15.80
C GLU A 103 6.74 -6.41 14.79
N THR A 104 5.53 -6.93 14.95
CA THR A 104 4.83 -7.75 13.95
C THR A 104 3.84 -6.93 13.12
N TYR A 105 3.66 -5.65 13.47
CA TYR A 105 2.90 -4.64 12.76
C TYR A 105 3.65 -3.31 12.77
N ILE A 106 3.58 -2.55 11.69
CA ILE A 106 4.03 -1.16 11.68
C ILE A 106 3.10 -0.31 10.81
N ALA A 107 2.70 0.84 11.35
CA ALA A 107 2.06 1.92 10.60
C ALA A 107 2.93 3.17 10.67
N LEU A 108 3.09 3.88 9.56
CA LEU A 108 3.96 5.04 9.47
C LEU A 108 3.44 6.07 8.48
N LYS A 109 3.79 7.33 8.72
CA LYS A 109 3.51 8.45 7.83
C LYS A 109 4.81 9.15 7.43
N PHE A 110 4.94 9.50 6.15
CA PHE A 110 6.06 10.28 5.63
C PHE A 110 5.63 11.19 4.48
N GLU A 111 6.59 11.96 3.96
CA GLU A 111 6.39 12.88 2.84
C GLU A 111 7.49 12.67 1.78
N ILE A 112 7.15 12.99 0.53
CA ILE A 112 8.07 13.01 -0.60
C ILE A 112 8.32 14.48 -1.00
N ASP A 113 9.57 14.92 -0.84
CA ASP A 113 10.01 16.29 -1.15
C ASP A 113 10.24 16.50 -2.64
N SER A 114 9.14 16.52 -3.39
CA SER A 114 9.14 16.81 -4.82
C SER A 114 8.05 17.80 -5.19
N TRP A 115 8.17 18.43 -6.37
CA TRP A 115 7.12 19.33 -6.87
C TRP A 115 5.78 18.61 -7.04
N ARG A 116 5.82 17.33 -7.44
CA ARG A 116 4.63 16.51 -7.63
C ARG A 116 3.92 16.16 -6.32
N TRP A 117 4.68 15.89 -5.25
CA TRP A 117 4.17 15.27 -4.03
C TRP A 117 4.26 16.13 -2.77
N SER A 118 4.86 17.32 -2.84
CA SER A 118 5.00 18.20 -1.67
C SER A 118 3.65 18.48 -0.99
N GLY A 119 3.60 18.21 0.32
CA GLY A 119 2.43 18.37 1.16
C GLY A 119 1.39 17.24 1.06
N VAL A 120 1.63 16.21 0.25
CA VAL A 120 0.81 15.00 0.21
C VAL A 120 1.37 14.00 1.21
N PRO A 121 0.63 13.62 2.27
CA PRO A 121 1.03 12.58 3.20
C PRO A 121 0.96 11.20 2.53
N TRP A 122 2.00 10.41 2.78
CA TRP A 122 2.06 9.00 2.42
C TRP A 122 1.97 8.17 3.69
N LEU A 123 1.04 7.23 3.70
CA LEU A 123 0.83 6.32 4.81
C LEU A 123 1.11 4.90 4.37
N ILE A 124 1.83 4.16 5.20
CA ILE A 124 2.04 2.72 5.05
C ILE A 124 1.54 2.05 6.31
N ARG A 125 0.80 0.95 6.18
CA ARG A 125 0.62 -0.01 7.27
C ARG A 125 0.86 -1.43 6.79
N THR A 126 1.44 -2.24 7.66
CA THR A 126 1.68 -3.65 7.37
C THR A 126 1.73 -4.46 8.65
N GLY A 127 1.33 -5.72 8.60
CA GLY A 127 1.49 -6.60 9.74
C GLY A 127 0.97 -8.00 9.54
N LYS A 128 1.23 -8.83 10.56
CA LYS A 128 0.86 -10.24 10.65
C LYS A 128 -0.36 -10.45 11.54
N GLU A 129 -1.01 -11.60 11.41
CA GLU A 129 -2.23 -11.93 12.16
C GLU A 129 -3.31 -10.84 12.01
N LEU A 130 -3.42 -10.26 10.80
CA LEU A 130 -4.44 -9.27 10.47
C LEU A 130 -5.72 -9.94 9.98
N THR A 131 -6.76 -9.15 9.72
CA THR A 131 -8.08 -9.67 9.32
C THR A 131 -8.07 -10.42 7.97
N THR A 132 -7.10 -10.14 7.09
CA THR A 132 -7.03 -10.73 5.75
C THR A 132 -5.63 -10.67 5.16
N THR A 133 -5.38 -11.44 4.10
CA THR A 133 -4.18 -11.34 3.26
C THR A 133 -4.44 -10.47 2.04
N ALA A 134 -3.82 -9.29 1.97
CA ALA A 134 -3.99 -8.38 0.84
C ALA A 134 -2.80 -7.41 0.72
N THR A 135 -2.42 -7.05 -0.51
CA THR A 135 -1.49 -5.93 -0.76
C THR A 135 -2.16 -4.92 -1.66
N GLU A 136 -2.34 -3.70 -1.18
CA GLU A 136 -3.08 -2.67 -1.91
C GLU A 136 -2.46 -1.28 -1.75
N ALA A 137 -2.62 -0.46 -2.77
CA ALA A 137 -2.33 0.96 -2.71
C ALA A 137 -3.58 1.77 -3.07
N VAL A 138 -4.00 2.67 -2.21
CA VAL A 138 -5.14 3.56 -2.40
C VAL A 138 -4.65 4.99 -2.55
N VAL A 139 -4.97 5.60 -3.68
CA VAL A 139 -4.77 7.02 -3.94
C VAL A 139 -6.09 7.73 -3.75
N GLN A 140 -6.18 8.55 -2.70
CA GLN A 140 -7.36 9.36 -2.41
C GLN A 140 -7.23 10.73 -3.09
N PHE A 141 -8.21 11.08 -3.92
CA PHE A 141 -8.29 12.41 -4.51
C PHE A 141 -8.88 13.40 -3.52
N LYS A 142 -8.62 14.69 -3.72
CA LYS A 142 -9.31 15.74 -2.97
C LYS A 142 -10.79 15.71 -3.31
N ALA A 143 -11.62 15.86 -2.28
CA ALA A 143 -13.06 15.99 -2.47
C ALA A 143 -13.36 17.22 -3.33
N PRO A 144 -14.31 17.15 -4.28
CA PRO A 144 -14.77 18.32 -5.00
C PRO A 144 -15.43 19.31 -4.03
N PRO A 145 -15.54 20.60 -4.37
CA PRO A 145 -16.16 21.58 -3.48
C PRO A 145 -17.67 21.42 -3.33
N ARG A 146 -18.35 20.80 -4.30
CA ARG A 146 -19.80 20.52 -4.31
C ARG A 146 -20.12 19.25 -5.10
N LEU A 147 -21.18 18.54 -4.71
CA LEU A 147 -21.74 17.45 -5.51
C LEU A 147 -22.63 18.02 -6.60
N LEU A 148 -22.57 17.45 -7.81
CA LEU A 148 -23.41 17.86 -8.94
C LEU A 148 -24.88 17.41 -8.78
N PHE A 149 -25.12 16.32 -8.06
CA PHE A 149 -26.43 15.68 -7.95
C PHE A 149 -26.79 15.40 -6.48
N ALA A 150 -26.80 16.41 -5.63
CA ALA A 150 -27.20 16.28 -4.23
C ALA A 150 -27.80 17.59 -3.69
N ASP A 151 -28.54 17.49 -2.58
CA ASP A 151 -29.00 18.65 -1.84
C ASP A 151 -27.81 19.49 -1.33
N GLU A 152 -28.03 20.79 -1.10
CA GLU A 152 -26.94 21.74 -0.77
C GLU A 152 -26.14 21.38 0.48
N ASP A 153 -26.72 20.60 1.40
CA ASP A 153 -26.11 20.21 2.67
C ASP A 153 -25.25 18.92 2.59
N VAL A 154 -25.22 18.24 1.44
CA VAL A 154 -24.47 16.99 1.27
C VAL A 154 -23.01 17.30 0.95
N ARG A 155 -22.10 16.90 1.86
CA ARG A 155 -20.66 17.01 1.61
C ARG A 155 -20.18 15.92 0.64
N PRO A 156 -19.42 16.28 -0.41
CA PRO A 156 -18.82 15.30 -1.30
C PRO A 156 -17.80 14.43 -0.56
N SER A 157 -17.86 13.11 -0.74
CA SER A 157 -16.74 12.24 -0.38
C SER A 157 -15.71 12.23 -1.52
N PRO A 158 -14.42 11.99 -1.23
CA PRO A 158 -13.39 11.93 -2.24
C PRO A 158 -13.58 10.74 -3.19
N ASN A 159 -13.08 10.88 -4.43
CA ASN A 159 -12.86 9.72 -5.29
C ASN A 159 -11.60 8.98 -4.80
N THR A 160 -11.53 7.67 -5.05
CA THR A 160 -10.34 6.88 -4.73
C THR A 160 -9.97 5.98 -5.91
N LEU A 161 -8.67 5.80 -6.12
CA LEU A 161 -8.13 4.79 -7.05
C LEU A 161 -7.37 3.75 -6.23
N ARG A 162 -7.83 2.51 -6.27
CA ARG A 162 -7.25 1.38 -5.54
C ARG A 162 -6.55 0.44 -6.53
N PHE A 163 -5.28 0.17 -6.29
CA PHE A 163 -4.52 -0.89 -6.94
C PHE A 163 -4.48 -2.09 -6.00
N ARG A 164 -4.99 -3.23 -6.45
CA ARG A 164 -4.79 -4.53 -5.80
C ARG A 164 -3.56 -5.19 -6.41
N LEU A 165 -2.67 -5.69 -5.57
CA LEU A 165 -1.39 -6.28 -5.94
C LEU A 165 -1.30 -7.71 -5.38
N GLY A 166 -0.76 -8.63 -6.18
CA GLY A 166 -0.60 -10.03 -5.77
C GLY A 166 -1.75 -10.91 -6.27
N ALA A 167 -2.47 -11.53 -5.34
CA ALA A 167 -3.68 -12.31 -5.66
C ALA A 167 -4.87 -11.37 -5.94
N ASN A 168 -5.73 -11.74 -6.90
CA ASN A 168 -6.89 -10.93 -7.32
C ASN A 168 -6.48 -9.49 -7.73
N ASP A 169 -5.35 -9.38 -8.43
CA ASP A 169 -4.78 -8.09 -8.78
C ASP A 169 -5.61 -7.36 -9.84
N GLY A 170 -5.63 -6.04 -9.75
CA GLY A 170 -6.59 -5.25 -10.50
C GLY A 170 -6.65 -3.81 -10.02
N VAL A 171 -7.59 -3.08 -10.60
CA VAL A 171 -7.77 -1.66 -10.32
C VAL A 171 -9.24 -1.34 -10.12
N THR A 172 -9.57 -0.69 -9.00
CA THR A 172 -10.91 -0.12 -8.76
C THR A 172 -10.81 1.40 -8.70
N LEU A 173 -11.61 2.08 -9.51
CA LEU A 173 -11.84 3.51 -9.39
C LEU A 173 -13.21 3.75 -8.76
N HIS A 174 -13.21 4.28 -7.54
CA HIS A 174 -14.42 4.69 -6.83
C HIS A 174 -14.80 6.12 -7.22
N VAL A 175 -15.97 6.29 -7.81
CA VAL A 175 -16.50 7.59 -8.27
C VAL A 175 -17.92 7.84 -7.81
N HIS A 176 -18.33 9.09 -7.86
CA HIS A 176 -19.72 9.51 -7.67
C HIS A 176 -20.50 9.53 -8.98
N SER A 177 -21.66 8.90 -8.99
CA SER A 177 -22.58 8.88 -10.13
C SER A 177 -24.01 9.27 -9.70
N LYS A 178 -24.87 9.64 -10.65
CA LYS A 178 -26.30 9.83 -10.35
C LYS A 178 -26.95 8.47 -10.12
N ALA A 179 -27.61 8.30 -8.98
CA ALA A 179 -28.45 7.15 -8.71
C ALA A 179 -29.58 7.04 -9.78
N PRO A 180 -29.87 5.84 -10.30
CA PRO A 180 -31.01 5.62 -11.18
C PRO A 180 -32.33 6.08 -10.52
N GLY A 181 -33.16 6.78 -11.29
CA GLY A 181 -34.45 7.30 -10.84
C GLY A 181 -34.67 8.78 -11.17
N GLU A 182 -35.85 9.27 -10.80
CA GLU A 182 -36.26 10.66 -11.05
C GLU A 182 -35.59 11.65 -10.08
N ALA A 183 -35.23 11.20 -8.87
CA ALA A 183 -34.56 12.03 -7.88
C ALA A 183 -33.10 12.31 -8.25
N LEU A 184 -32.63 13.53 -7.96
CA LEU A 184 -31.23 13.93 -8.06
C LEU A 184 -30.46 13.48 -6.81
N ARG A 185 -30.07 12.21 -6.78
CA ARG A 185 -29.26 11.64 -5.70
C ARG A 185 -27.93 11.16 -6.25
N THR A 186 -26.85 11.46 -5.55
CA THR A 186 -25.52 10.93 -5.84
C THR A 186 -25.36 9.59 -5.14
N LYS A 187 -24.75 8.62 -5.83
CA LYS A 187 -24.35 7.33 -5.26
C LYS A 187 -22.91 7.04 -5.68
N SER A 188 -22.12 6.53 -4.75
CA SER A 188 -20.82 5.96 -5.10
C SER A 188 -20.95 4.74 -6.01
N THR A 189 -20.05 4.60 -6.97
CA THR A 189 -19.99 3.51 -7.94
C THR A 189 -18.54 3.12 -8.18
N ASP A 190 -18.28 1.82 -8.21
CA ASP A 190 -16.97 1.25 -8.49
C ASP A 190 -16.87 0.91 -9.98
N LEU A 191 -15.79 1.37 -10.60
CA LEU A 191 -15.34 0.91 -11.91
C LEU A 191 -14.17 -0.05 -11.66
N ASP A 192 -14.42 -1.34 -11.80
CA ASP A 192 -13.48 -2.39 -11.45
C ASP A 192 -12.93 -3.11 -12.68
N VAL A 193 -11.63 -3.43 -12.63
CA VAL A 193 -10.94 -4.26 -13.62
C VAL A 193 -10.16 -5.34 -12.87
N ASP A 194 -10.55 -6.59 -13.10
CA ASP A 194 -9.84 -7.78 -12.64
C ASP A 194 -8.84 -8.26 -13.71
N TYR A 195 -7.56 -8.35 -13.37
CA TYR A 195 -6.53 -8.71 -14.35
C TYR A 195 -6.47 -10.20 -14.66
N GLU A 196 -6.88 -11.08 -13.75
CA GLU A 196 -6.95 -12.51 -14.05
C GLU A 196 -8.08 -12.79 -15.04
N HIS A 197 -9.23 -12.14 -14.87
CA HIS A 197 -10.34 -12.24 -15.81
C HIS A 197 -9.96 -11.70 -17.21
N VAL A 198 -9.18 -10.61 -17.27
CA VAL A 198 -8.81 -9.96 -18.53
C VAL A 198 -7.63 -10.62 -19.24
N PHE A 199 -6.60 -11.06 -18.50
CA PHE A 199 -5.33 -11.53 -19.05
C PHE A 199 -5.04 -13.01 -18.79
N GLY A 200 -5.86 -13.69 -17.97
CA GLY A 200 -5.67 -15.07 -17.57
C GLY A 200 -4.67 -15.25 -16.42
N MET A 201 -4.30 -16.50 -16.17
CA MET A 201 -3.39 -16.87 -15.08
C MET A 201 -2.02 -16.20 -15.22
N ARG A 202 -1.50 -15.71 -14.10
CA ARG A 202 -0.20 -15.05 -14.02
C ARG A 202 0.92 -16.08 -13.88
N GLN A 203 2.09 -15.74 -14.41
CA GLN A 203 3.31 -16.45 -14.05
C GLN A 203 3.71 -16.14 -12.62
N GLU A 204 4.22 -17.18 -11.94
CA GLU A 204 4.73 -17.08 -10.59
C GLU A 204 5.86 -16.05 -10.46
N ALA A 205 5.97 -15.40 -9.30
CA ALA A 205 6.96 -14.35 -9.09
C ALA A 205 8.41 -14.86 -9.28
N TYR A 206 8.72 -16.04 -8.74
CA TYR A 206 10.05 -16.64 -8.86
C TYR A 206 10.38 -17.08 -10.29
N GLU A 207 9.41 -17.61 -11.03
CA GLU A 207 9.61 -17.98 -12.44
C GLU A 207 10.05 -16.76 -13.26
N ARG A 208 9.35 -15.62 -13.08
CA ARG A 208 9.68 -14.37 -13.77
C ARG A 208 11.04 -13.81 -13.37
N LEU A 209 11.39 -13.84 -12.09
CA LEU A 209 12.69 -13.37 -11.61
C LEU A 209 13.85 -14.21 -12.16
N ILE A 210 13.68 -15.54 -12.21
CA ILE A 210 14.69 -16.44 -12.78
C ILE A 210 14.82 -16.20 -14.29
N GLY A 211 13.69 -16.06 -14.99
CA GLY A 211 13.69 -15.72 -16.42
C GLY A 211 14.43 -14.43 -16.73
N ASP A 212 14.10 -13.34 -16.01
CA ASP A 212 14.78 -12.06 -16.14
C ASP A 212 16.29 -12.17 -15.88
N ALA A 213 16.71 -12.94 -14.87
CA ALA A 213 18.13 -13.14 -14.56
C ALA A 213 18.87 -13.86 -15.70
N LEU A 214 18.25 -14.88 -16.31
CA LEU A 214 18.80 -15.62 -17.44
C LEU A 214 18.91 -14.74 -18.70
N GLU A 215 17.97 -13.82 -18.89
CA GLU A 215 17.93 -12.89 -20.02
C GLU A 215 18.79 -11.63 -19.81
N GLY A 216 19.36 -11.45 -18.61
CA GLY A 216 20.10 -10.24 -18.24
C GLY A 216 19.21 -9.00 -18.08
N ASN A 217 17.90 -9.19 -17.88
CA ASN A 217 16.94 -8.11 -17.69
C ASN A 217 16.91 -7.65 -16.23
N ALA A 218 17.53 -6.52 -15.92
CA ALA A 218 17.65 -6.03 -14.56
C ALA A 218 16.40 -5.27 -14.03
N ARG A 219 15.30 -5.17 -14.79
CA ARG A 219 14.14 -4.31 -14.44
C ARG A 219 13.50 -4.63 -13.08
N ARG A 220 13.53 -5.89 -12.64
CA ARG A 220 12.91 -6.36 -11.39
C ARG A 220 13.89 -6.49 -10.22
N PHE A 221 15.15 -6.09 -10.42
CA PHE A 221 16.20 -6.20 -9.41
C PHE A 221 16.58 -4.83 -8.86
N GLY A 222 16.74 -4.76 -7.53
CA GLY A 222 17.22 -3.55 -6.85
C GLY A 222 18.62 -3.17 -7.34
N ARG A 223 18.84 -1.86 -7.54
CA ARG A 223 20.16 -1.28 -7.79
C ARG A 223 20.72 -0.75 -6.47
N GLU A 224 22.03 -0.85 -6.31
CA GLU A 224 22.76 -0.47 -5.08
C GLU A 224 22.36 0.91 -4.54
N ASP A 225 22.32 1.92 -5.41
CA ASP A 225 21.95 3.29 -5.06
C ASP A 225 20.52 3.43 -4.51
N SER A 226 19.59 2.61 -4.97
CA SER A 226 18.21 2.59 -4.49
C SER A 226 18.11 1.87 -3.14
N LEU A 227 18.87 0.78 -2.96
CA LEU A 227 18.95 0.05 -1.69
C LEU A 227 19.53 0.95 -0.57
N GLU A 228 20.57 1.73 -0.86
CA GLU A 228 21.12 2.69 0.10
C GLU A 228 20.09 3.74 0.54
N GLN A 229 19.30 4.26 -0.41
CA GLN A 229 18.25 5.23 -0.07
C GLN A 229 17.13 4.59 0.75
N GLN A 230 16.74 3.36 0.45
CA GLN A 230 15.75 2.62 1.25
C GLN A 230 16.21 2.46 2.70
N TRP A 231 17.47 2.08 2.92
CA TRP A 231 18.05 2.02 4.27
C TRP A 231 18.08 3.40 4.95
N ARG A 232 18.55 4.44 4.25
CA ARG A 232 18.55 5.82 4.77
C ARG A 232 17.16 6.24 5.27
N ILE A 233 16.09 5.91 4.53
CA ILE A 233 14.72 6.31 4.86
C ILE A 233 14.27 5.72 6.20
N VAL A 234 14.57 4.45 6.45
CA VAL A 234 14.14 3.73 7.66
C VAL A 234 15.14 3.80 8.81
N GLU A 235 16.37 4.25 8.56
CA GLU A 235 17.48 4.31 9.53
C GLU A 235 17.09 4.85 10.92
N PRO A 236 16.31 5.95 11.06
CA PRO A 236 15.93 6.45 12.39
C PRO A 236 15.13 5.45 13.22
N LEU A 237 14.44 4.50 12.56
CA LEU A 237 13.66 3.47 13.22
C LEU A 237 14.48 2.23 13.62
N LEU A 238 15.71 2.10 13.11
CA LEU A 238 16.61 1.00 13.43
C LEU A 238 17.51 1.30 14.64
N HIS A 239 17.88 2.58 14.79
CA HIS A 239 18.90 3.02 15.75
C HIS A 239 18.47 4.22 16.61
N GLY A 240 17.30 4.80 16.35
CA GLY A 240 16.76 5.92 17.12
C GLY A 240 15.96 5.48 18.35
N ASP A 241 15.44 6.48 19.06
CA ASP A 241 14.44 6.28 20.12
C ASP A 241 13.08 6.03 19.44
N VAL A 242 12.66 4.77 19.42
CA VAL A 242 11.42 4.34 18.77
C VAL A 242 10.34 4.00 19.81
N PRO A 243 9.06 4.24 19.51
CA PRO A 243 7.98 3.80 20.39
C PRO A 243 8.03 2.29 20.66
N SER A 244 7.76 1.89 21.90
CA SER A 244 7.53 0.48 22.24
C SER A 244 6.31 -0.07 21.50
N VAL A 245 6.29 -1.38 21.30
CA VAL A 245 5.18 -2.03 20.60
C VAL A 245 3.86 -1.88 21.36
N ARG A 246 2.79 -1.66 20.61
CA ARG A 246 1.41 -1.69 21.08
C ARG A 246 0.81 -3.06 20.81
N LEU A 247 0.19 -3.65 21.82
CA LEU A 247 -0.43 -4.96 21.66
C LEU A 247 -1.73 -4.84 20.87
N TYR A 248 -1.98 -5.79 19.98
CA TYR A 248 -3.23 -5.90 19.25
C TYR A 248 -3.72 -7.35 19.19
N ASP A 249 -5.03 -7.53 19.08
CA ASP A 249 -5.66 -8.83 18.97
C ASP A 249 -5.45 -9.43 17.58
N ARG A 250 -5.22 -10.74 17.52
CA ARG A 250 -5.14 -11.48 16.25
C ARG A 250 -6.46 -11.35 15.49
N GLY A 251 -6.40 -11.21 14.17
CA GLY A 251 -7.54 -11.01 13.28
C GLY A 251 -8.10 -9.58 13.26
N THR A 252 -7.45 -8.61 13.90
CA THR A 252 -7.78 -7.17 13.80
C THR A 252 -6.90 -6.47 12.76
N MET A 253 -7.16 -5.20 12.46
CA MET A 253 -6.33 -4.41 11.52
C MET A 253 -5.15 -3.67 12.18
N GLY A 254 -4.73 -4.14 13.36
CA GLY A 254 -3.61 -3.60 14.13
C GLY A 254 -4.06 -2.82 15.38
N PRO A 255 -3.12 -2.12 16.05
CA PRO A 255 -3.39 -1.33 17.24
C PRO A 255 -4.20 -0.05 16.94
N ALA A 256 -5.03 0.39 17.88
CA ALA A 256 -5.89 1.57 17.71
C ALA A 256 -5.11 2.87 17.45
N GLU A 257 -3.88 2.98 17.95
CA GLU A 257 -2.99 4.11 17.68
C GLU A 257 -2.67 4.26 16.18
N ALA A 258 -2.73 3.17 15.40
CA ALA A 258 -2.56 3.25 13.96
C ALA A 258 -3.75 3.97 13.29
N ASP A 259 -4.96 3.84 13.82
CA ASP A 259 -6.13 4.58 13.32
C ASP A 259 -6.02 6.07 13.62
N GLU A 260 -5.46 6.44 14.78
CA GLU A 260 -5.18 7.84 15.13
C GLU A 260 -4.21 8.50 14.15
N LEU A 261 -3.24 7.74 13.63
CA LEU A 261 -2.27 8.21 12.63
C LEU A 261 -2.96 8.59 11.29
N ALA A 262 -3.99 7.84 10.88
CA ALA A 262 -4.71 8.06 9.62
C ALA A 262 -5.96 8.93 9.76
N ALA A 263 -6.50 9.11 10.97
CA ALA A 263 -7.72 9.88 11.22
C ALA A 263 -7.71 11.30 10.61
N PRO A 264 -6.61 12.08 10.64
CA PRO A 264 -6.55 13.40 9.99
C PRO A 264 -6.76 13.38 8.47
N TYR A 265 -6.63 12.20 7.84
CA TYR A 265 -6.66 12.00 6.38
C TYR A 265 -7.90 11.20 5.92
N GLY A 266 -8.90 11.05 6.81
CA GLY A 266 -10.13 10.32 6.54
C GLY A 266 -10.12 8.87 7.02
N GLY A 267 -9.09 8.46 7.78
CA GLY A 267 -8.93 7.09 8.25
C GLY A 267 -8.30 6.17 7.21
N TRP A 268 -8.07 4.92 7.61
CA TRP A 268 -7.53 3.91 6.71
C TRP A 268 -8.59 3.41 5.74
N HIS A 269 -8.15 3.13 4.52
CA HIS A 269 -8.90 2.29 3.59
C HIS A 269 -8.55 0.83 3.87
N ASP A 270 -9.48 0.08 4.48
CA ASP A 270 -9.31 -1.35 4.66
C ASP A 270 -9.28 -2.09 3.31
N PRO A 271 -8.51 -3.20 3.23
CA PRO A 271 -8.52 -4.03 2.04
C PRO A 271 -9.93 -4.49 1.71
N LEU A 272 -10.28 -4.47 0.43
CA LEU A 272 -11.57 -5.01 0.01
C LEU A 272 -11.52 -6.54 0.10
N PRO A 273 -12.59 -7.19 0.55
CA PRO A 273 -12.70 -8.62 0.33
C PRO A 273 -12.61 -8.89 -1.18
N PRO A 274 -12.08 -10.05 -1.60
CA PRO A 274 -12.09 -10.41 -3.01
C PRO A 274 -13.52 -10.29 -3.56
N PRO A 275 -13.71 -9.78 -4.79
CA PRO A 275 -15.02 -9.72 -5.39
C PRO A 275 -15.63 -11.14 -5.40
N PRO A 276 -16.95 -11.28 -5.19
CA PRO A 276 -17.59 -12.58 -5.34
C PRO A 276 -17.33 -13.10 -6.76
N ASP A 277 -17.10 -14.41 -6.90
CA ASP A 277 -16.99 -15.07 -8.21
C ASP A 277 -18.22 -14.69 -9.06
N ASP A 278 -18.03 -13.80 -10.03
CA ASP A 278 -19.10 -13.46 -10.97
C ASP A 278 -19.29 -14.69 -11.88
N PRO A 279 -20.53 -15.20 -12.05
CA PRO A 279 -20.77 -16.29 -12.97
C PRO A 279 -20.31 -15.86 -14.39
N PRO A 280 -19.75 -16.77 -15.19
CA PRO A 280 -19.24 -16.43 -16.51
C PRO A 280 -20.33 -15.71 -17.32
N ALA A 281 -19.95 -14.59 -17.93
CA ALA A 281 -20.86 -13.78 -18.73
C ALA A 281 -21.60 -14.67 -19.75
N PRO A 282 -22.92 -14.53 -19.91
CA PRO A 282 -23.66 -15.32 -20.88
C PRO A 282 -23.06 -15.08 -22.28
N PRO A 283 -22.95 -16.14 -23.11
CA PRO A 283 -22.37 -16.00 -24.44
C PRO A 283 -23.13 -14.93 -25.22
N LEU A 284 -22.38 -14.05 -25.89
CA LEU A 284 -22.94 -13.04 -26.77
C LEU A 284 -23.84 -13.72 -27.82
N PRO A 285 -25.03 -13.16 -28.11
CA PRO A 285 -25.89 -13.73 -29.13
C PRO A 285 -25.17 -13.74 -30.49
N PRO A 286 -25.39 -14.78 -31.31
CA PRO A 286 -24.76 -14.88 -32.62
C PRO A 286 -25.14 -13.66 -33.49
N ALA A 287 -24.14 -13.16 -34.21
CA ALA A 287 -24.24 -12.03 -35.15
C ALA A 287 -25.19 -12.32 -36.32
#